data_AF-A0A5E6X8U6-F1
#
_entry.id   AF-A0A5E6X8U6-F1
#
_cell.length_a   1.000
_cell.length_b   1.000
_cell.length_c   1.000
_cell.angle_alpha   90.00
_cell.angle_beta   90.00
_cell.angle_gamma   90.00
#
_symmetry.space_group_name_H-M   'P 1'
#
loop_
_entity.id
_entity.type
_entity.pdbx_description
1 polymer ?
#
loop_
_entity_poly.entity_id
_entity_poly.type
_entity_poly.pdbx_seq_one_letter_code
_entity_poly.pdbx_strand_id
1 'polypeptide(L)'
;MKQNILSCLGLLLLPLAAQAIEPGPSSPQQQETEAWLLLQSRGQVVSPIPQTAAAIERDLSLQRWLESYKHVIPQFYKEYSSSNRK
;
A
#
# COMPACT_ATOMS: atom_id res chain seq x y z
N MET A 1 11.92 -37.69 36.88
CA MET A 1 11.56 -37.94 35.46
C MET A 1 10.09 -37.63 35.16
N LYS A 2 9.12 -38.16 35.91
CA LYS A 2 7.68 -37.94 35.65
C LYS A 2 7.23 -36.47 35.68
N GLN A 3 7.78 -35.65 36.58
CA GLN A 3 7.46 -34.22 36.69
C GLN A 3 8.01 -33.40 35.51
N ASN A 4 9.20 -33.73 35.02
CA ASN A 4 9.81 -33.04 33.87
C ASN A 4 9.00 -33.31 32.59
N ILE A 5 8.46 -34.53 32.44
CA ILE A 5 7.60 -34.91 31.32
C ILE A 5 6.29 -34.10 31.36
N LEU A 6 5.67 -33.98 32.53
CA LEU A 6 4.47 -33.14 32.72
C LEU A 6 4.73 -31.67 32.41
N SER A 7 5.89 -31.15 32.81
CA SER A 7 6.28 -29.75 32.56
C SER A 7 6.56 -29.49 31.07
N CYS A 8 7.27 -30.39 30.38
CA CYS A 8 7.46 -30.32 28.94
C CYS A 8 6.15 -30.42 28.16
N LEU A 9 5.24 -31.31 28.58
CA LEU A 9 3.93 -31.45 27.94
C LEU A 9 3.09 -30.17 28.09
N GLY A 10 3.13 -29.54 29.27
CA GLY A 10 2.47 -28.24 29.50
C GLY A 10 3.02 -27.13 28.62
N LEU A 11 4.35 -27.05 28.45
CA LEU A 11 5.00 -26.08 27.54
C LEU A 11 4.64 -26.31 26.07
N LEU A 12 4.45 -27.56 25.66
CA LEU A 12 4.09 -27.93 24.28
C LEU A 12 2.63 -27.57 23.95
N LEU A 13 1.76 -27.49 24.95
CA LEU A 13 0.34 -27.13 24.81
C LEU A 13 0.08 -25.61 24.83
N LEU A 14 1.06 -24.77 25.23
CA LEU A 14 0.92 -23.31 25.25
C LEU A 14 0.44 -22.69 23.92
N PRO A 15 0.92 -23.11 22.73
CA PRO A 15 0.52 -22.52 21.46
C PRO A 15 -0.96 -22.76 21.11
N LEU A 16 -1.59 -23.81 21.67
CA LEU A 16 -3.02 -24.09 21.46
C LEU A 16 -3.92 -23.07 22.17
N ALA A 17 -3.41 -22.37 23.18
CA ALA A 17 -4.09 -21.28 23.85
C ALA A 17 -3.91 -19.92 23.14
N ALA A 18 -3.04 -19.84 22.12
CA ALA A 18 -2.90 -18.66 21.29
C ALA A 18 -4.12 -18.54 20.37
N GLN A 19 -5.18 -17.95 20.91
CA GLN A 19 -6.29 -17.44 20.10
C GLN A 19 -5.70 -16.38 19.17
N ALA A 20 -5.80 -16.58 17.86
CA ALA A 20 -5.48 -15.53 16.90
C ALA A 20 -6.34 -14.30 17.23
N ILE A 21 -5.79 -13.10 17.06
CA ILE A 21 -6.59 -11.88 16.99
C ILE A 21 -7.78 -12.16 16.06
N GLU A 22 -8.99 -11.81 16.51
CA GLU A 22 -10.21 -11.89 15.70
C GLU A 22 -9.89 -11.33 14.31
N PRO A 23 -10.10 -12.09 13.22
CA PRO A 23 -9.87 -11.61 11.87
C PRO A 23 -10.94 -10.55 11.55
N GLY A 24 -10.71 -9.34 12.03
CA GLY A 24 -11.55 -8.19 11.87
C GLY A 24 -10.69 -6.95 11.71
N PRO A 25 -11.20 -5.90 11.06
CA PRO A 25 -10.46 -4.68 10.86
C PRO A 25 -10.00 -4.16 12.22
N SER A 26 -8.72 -3.79 12.33
CA SER A 26 -8.13 -3.39 13.62
C SER A 26 -8.78 -2.12 14.22
N SER A 27 -9.62 -1.42 13.43
CA SER A 27 -10.56 -0.37 13.84
C SER A 27 -11.60 -0.11 12.73
N PRO A 28 -12.74 0.57 13.02
CA PRO A 28 -13.70 0.99 12.00
C PRO A 28 -13.08 1.84 10.87
N GLN A 29 -12.06 2.64 11.19
CA GLN A 29 -11.34 3.47 10.22
C GLN A 29 -10.44 2.64 9.29
N GLN A 30 -9.91 1.53 9.78
CA GLN A 30 -9.08 0.62 8.98
C GLN A 30 -9.92 -0.27 8.07
N GLN A 31 -11.19 -0.49 8.38
CA GLN A 31 -12.09 -1.31 7.56
C GLN A 31 -12.24 -0.79 6.13
N GLU A 32 -12.40 0.52 5.96
CA GLU A 32 -12.46 1.12 4.62
C GLU A 32 -11.14 0.94 3.87
N THR A 33 -10.02 1.13 4.56
CA THR A 33 -8.68 0.98 3.98
C THR A 33 -8.42 -0.46 3.53
N GLU A 34 -8.76 -1.44 4.38
CA GLU A 34 -8.66 -2.86 4.06
C GLU A 34 -9.58 -3.24 2.90
N ALA A 35 -10.79 -2.70 2.84
CA ALA A 35 -11.70 -2.89 1.72
C ALA A 35 -11.11 -2.37 0.39
N TRP A 36 -10.51 -1.17 0.40
CA TRP A 36 -9.84 -0.61 -0.79
C TRP A 36 -8.64 -1.44 -1.25
N LEU A 37 -7.81 -1.91 -0.30
CA LEU A 37 -6.66 -2.76 -0.61
C LEU A 37 -7.07 -4.12 -1.21
N LEU A 38 -8.12 -4.73 -0.66
CA LEU A 38 -8.67 -5.97 -1.18
C LEU A 38 -9.30 -5.78 -2.57
N LEU A 39 -10.00 -4.67 -2.78
CA LEU A 39 -10.62 -4.32 -4.06
C LEU A 39 -9.58 -4.11 -5.18
N GLN A 40 -8.48 -3.41 -4.86
CA GLN A 40 -7.37 -3.18 -5.80
C GLN A 40 -6.63 -4.48 -6.12
N SER A 41 -6.23 -5.26 -5.10
CA SER A 41 -5.47 -6.50 -5.28
C SER A 41 -6.25 -7.58 -6.04
N ARG A 42 -7.57 -7.66 -5.81
CA ARG A 42 -8.45 -8.61 -6.52
C ARG A 42 -8.86 -8.13 -7.91
N GLY A 43 -8.50 -6.91 -8.31
CA GLY A 43 -8.89 -6.34 -9.59
C GLY A 43 -10.40 -6.21 -9.77
N GLN A 44 -11.17 -6.06 -8.69
CA GLN A 44 -12.64 -6.03 -8.77
C GLN A 44 -13.18 -4.75 -9.42
N VAL A 45 -12.39 -3.66 -9.38
CA VAL A 45 -12.72 -2.38 -10.04
C VAL A 45 -11.60 -2.02 -11.01
N VAL A 46 -11.25 -2.97 -11.87
CA VAL A 46 -10.39 -2.68 -13.03
C VAL A 46 -11.16 -1.78 -13.99
N SER A 47 -10.47 -0.76 -14.51
CA SER A 47 -11.03 0.11 -15.56
C SER A 47 -11.45 -0.74 -16.76
N PRO A 48 -12.70 -0.60 -17.26
CA PRO A 48 -13.13 -1.29 -18.48
C PRO A 48 -12.43 -0.76 -19.73
N ILE A 49 -11.82 0.44 -19.63
CA ILE A 49 -11.06 1.06 -20.71
C ILE A 49 -9.60 0.63 -20.56
N PRO A 50 -9.05 -0.13 -21.52
CA PRO A 50 -7.63 -0.47 -21.53
C PRO A 50 -6.80 0.80 -21.71
N GLN A 51 -5.93 1.10 -20.74
CA GLN A 51 -4.92 2.14 -20.89
C GLN A 51 -3.80 1.61 -21.78
N THR A 52 -4.04 1.65 -23.09
CA THR A 52 -3.02 1.31 -24.09
C THR A 52 -2.22 2.58 -24.39
N ALA A 53 -0.94 2.55 -24.07
CA ALA A 53 0.02 3.51 -24.59
C ALA A 53 0.74 2.84 -25.77
N ALA A 54 0.89 3.56 -26.89
CA ALA A 54 1.77 3.08 -27.94
C ALA A 54 3.20 2.95 -27.38
N ALA A 55 4.01 2.04 -27.94
CA ALA A 55 5.39 1.82 -27.47
C ALA A 55 6.19 3.15 -27.42
N ILE A 56 6.02 3.99 -28.43
CA ILE A 56 6.64 5.32 -28.53
C ILE A 56 6.19 6.25 -27.38
N GLU A 57 4.90 6.26 -27.05
CA GLU A 57 4.36 7.10 -25.97
C GLU A 57 4.87 6.65 -24.61
N ARG A 58 5.00 5.33 -24.42
CA ARG A 58 5.60 4.74 -23.22
C ARG A 58 7.05 5.19 -23.08
N ASP A 59 7.85 5.12 -24.14
CA ASP A 59 9.25 5.53 -24.14
C ASP A 59 9.40 7.03 -23.86
N LEU A 60 8.56 7.88 -24.47
CA LEU A 60 8.55 9.32 -24.20
C LEU A 60 8.16 9.63 -22.75
N SER A 61 7.20 8.90 -22.19
CA SER A 61 6.81 9.05 -20.78
C SER A 61 7.94 8.67 -19.82
N LEU A 62 8.67 7.58 -20.15
CA LEU A 62 9.81 7.11 -19.38
C LEU A 62 10.95 8.13 -19.47
N GLN A 63 11.22 8.65 -20.66
CA GLN A 63 12.19 9.71 -20.85
C GLN A 63 11.84 10.94 -20.01
N ARG A 64 10.59 11.43 -20.05
CA ARG A 64 10.15 12.56 -19.21
C ARG A 64 10.35 12.29 -17.72
N TRP A 65 10.06 11.07 -17.28
CA TRP A 65 10.30 10.67 -15.89
C TRP A 65 11.78 10.73 -15.53
N LEU A 66 12.67 10.25 -16.40
CA LEU A 66 14.12 10.36 -16.20
C LEU A 66 14.60 11.82 -16.19
N GLU A 67 14.08 12.66 -17.09
CA GLU A 67 14.38 14.09 -17.13
C GLU A 67 13.93 14.83 -15.85
N SER A 68 12.87 14.35 -15.18
CA SER A 68 12.39 14.98 -13.94
C SER A 68 13.44 15.01 -12.82
N TYR A 69 14.34 14.02 -12.78
CA TYR A 69 15.43 13.96 -11.81
C TYR A 69 16.56 14.97 -12.08
N LYS A 70 16.60 15.56 -13.27
CA LYS A 70 17.60 16.58 -13.61
C LYS A 70 17.24 17.96 -13.04
N HIS A 71 16.00 18.15 -12.63
CA HIS A 71 15.55 19.40 -12.05
C HIS A 71 15.69 19.36 -10.53
N VAL A 72 16.38 20.36 -9.98
CA VAL A 72 16.46 20.54 -8.53
C VAL A 72 15.07 20.82 -7.96
N ILE A 73 14.74 20.18 -6.85
CA ILE A 73 13.51 20.49 -6.10
C ILE A 73 13.66 21.93 -5.58
N PRO A 74 12.78 22.88 -5.95
CA PRO A 74 12.85 24.23 -5.44
C PRO A 74 12.72 24.25 -3.91
N GLN A 75 13.56 25.02 -3.22
CA GLN A 75 13.47 25.17 -1.77
C GLN A 75 12.17 25.86 -1.33
N PHE A 76 11.62 26.71 -2.20
CA PHE A 76 10.37 27.42 -1.96
C PHE A 76 9.48 27.26 -3.20
N TYR A 77 8.20 26.96 -2.97
CA TYR A 77 7.21 27.00 -4.03
C TYR A 77 7.00 28.46 -4.45
N LYS A 78 7.25 28.79 -5.72
CA LYS A 78 6.85 30.11 -6.24
C LYS A 78 5.33 30.16 -6.27
N GLU A 79 4.75 30.97 -5.41
CA GLU A 79 3.34 31.33 -5.51
C GLU A 79 3.18 32.17 -6.78
N TYR A 80 2.73 31.54 -7.87
CA TYR A 80 2.28 32.25 -9.05
C TYR A 80 0.98 32.96 -8.68
N SER A 81 1.10 34.15 -8.06
CA SER A 81 -0.05 35.03 -7.99
C SER A 81 -0.43 35.37 -9.42
N SER A 82 -1.65 34.99 -9.80
CA SER A 82 -2.26 35.43 -11.05
C SER A 82 -2.50 36.94 -10.95
N SER A 83 -1.44 37.72 -11.16
CA SER A 83 -1.50 39.16 -11.33
C SER A 83 -1.29 39.47 -12.81
N ASN A 84 -2.27 39.10 -13.62
CA ASN A 84 -2.46 39.71 -14.92
C ASN A 84 -3.95 39.98 -15.14
N ARG A 85 -4.47 40.93 -14.37
CA ARG A 85 -5.62 41.74 -14.79
C ARG A 85 -5.09 43.13 -15.10
N LYS A 86 -4.95 43.43 -16.39
CA LYS A 86 -4.98 44.78 -16.93
C LYS A 86 -6.26 44.94 -17.71
#